data_AF-A0A0T7FS31-F1
#
_entry.id   AF-A0A0T7FS31-F1
#
_cell.length_a   1.000
_cell.length_b   1.000
_cell.length_c   1.000
_cell.angle_alpha   90.00
_cell.angle_beta   90.00
_cell.angle_gamma   90.00
#
_symmetry.space_group_name_H-M   'P 1'
#
loop_
_entity.id
_entity.type
_entity.pdbx_description
1 polymer ?
#
loop_
_entity_poly.entity_id
_entity_poly.type
_entity_poly.pdbx_seq_one_letter_code
_entity_poly.pdbx_strand_id
1 'polypeptide(L)' 'MQHYANPHKPSNFGDPIVVQCLNGDGTDEAAVSLLAKRTEKFITLGKHNPKAQVDILRETIGAMCKILTTNELFGV' A
#
# COMPACT_ATOMS: atom_id res chain seq x y z
N MET A 1 16.38 6.88 7.68
CA MET A 1 15.36 6.05 8.36
C MET A 1 15.07 4.89 7.42
N GLN A 2 15.28 3.63 7.85
CA GLN A 2 15.02 2.46 7.01
C GLN A 2 13.60 1.94 7.29
N HIS A 3 12.87 1.52 6.26
CA HIS A 3 11.55 0.91 6.38
C HIS A 3 11.64 -0.56 5.97
N TYR A 4 11.02 -1.45 6.73
CA TYR A 4 10.91 -2.87 6.41
C TYR A 4 9.53 -3.16 5.86
N ALA A 5 9.47 -3.78 4.69
CA ALA A 5 8.22 -4.17 4.04
C ALA A 5 8.09 -5.69 4.01
N ASN A 6 6.88 -6.21 4.25
CA ASN A 6 6.58 -7.64 4.20
C ASN A 6 5.45 -7.91 3.18
N PRO A 7 5.70 -8.70 2.12
CA PRO A 7 4.70 -9.02 1.10
C PRO A 7 3.64 -10.01 1.57
N HIS A 8 3.92 -10.79 2.62
CA HIS A 8 3.06 -11.86 3.10
C HIS A 8 2.26 -11.48 4.36
N LYS A 9 2.63 -10.39 5.04
CA LYS A 9 1.86 -9.90 6.17
C LYS A 9 0.63 -9.13 5.67
N PRO A 10 -0.60 -9.52 6.06
CA PRO A 10 -1.80 -8.81 5.65
C PRO A 10 -1.78 -7.36 6.15
N SER A 11 -2.13 -6.42 5.27
CA SER A 11 -2.35 -5.01 5.65
C SER A 11 -3.81 -4.78 6.03
N ASN A 12 -4.01 -4.18 7.19
CA ASN A 12 -5.27 -3.67 7.72
C ASN A 12 -5.52 -2.24 7.25
N PHE A 13 -6.75 -1.75 7.40
CA PHE A 13 -7.04 -0.35 7.13
C PHE A 13 -6.29 0.56 8.09
N GLY A 14 -5.72 1.63 7.57
CA GLY A 14 -4.81 2.54 8.27
C GLY A 14 -3.35 2.11 8.26
N ASP A 15 -3.02 0.88 7.81
CA ASP A 15 -1.61 0.47 7.74
C ASP A 15 -0.87 1.23 6.62
N PRO A 16 0.39 1.61 6.85
CA PRO A 16 1.27 2.04 5.79
C PRO A 16 1.62 0.85 4.89
N ILE A 17 1.50 1.05 3.59
CA ILE A 17 1.79 0.04 2.57
C ILE A 17 2.69 0.62 1.49
N VAL A 18 3.49 -0.24 0.89
CA VAL A 18 4.04 -0.02 -0.45
C VAL A 18 3.10 -0.70 -1.43
N VAL A 19 2.69 0.02 -2.47
CA VAL A 19 1.83 -0.51 -3.52
C VAL A 19 2.45 -0.25 -4.88
N GLN A 20 2.46 -1.27 -5.74
CA GLN A 20 2.89 -1.20 -7.13
C GLN A 20 1.66 -1.19 -8.03
N CYS A 21 1.61 -0.21 -8.92
CA CYS A 21 0.59 -0.06 -9.96
C CYS A 21 1.23 -0.34 -11.32
N LEU A 22 0.59 -1.21 -12.10
CA LEU A 22 0.98 -1.56 -13.45
C LEU A 22 0.33 -0.58 -14.43
N ASN A 23 1.12 0.15 -15.23
CA ASN A 23 0.58 1.15 -16.18
C ASN A 23 0.30 0.57 -17.58
N GLY A 24 0.72 -0.67 -17.84
CA GLY A 24 0.48 -1.35 -19.12
C GLY A 24 1.37 -0.90 -20.29
N ASP A 25 2.17 0.15 -20.11
CA ASP A 25 3.15 0.68 -21.08
C ASP A 25 4.57 0.16 -20.82
N GLY A 26 4.72 -0.85 -19.95
CA GLY A 26 6.01 -1.39 -19.52
C GLY A 26 6.67 -0.57 -18.42
N THR A 27 6.03 0.51 -17.94
CA THR A 27 6.41 1.20 -16.72
C THR A 27 5.51 0.78 -15.56
N ASP A 28 6.11 0.62 -14.39
CA ASP A 28 5.38 0.38 -13.16
C ASP A 28 5.70 1.51 -12.18
N GLU A 29 4.69 1.95 -11.46
CA GLU A 29 4.84 2.96 -10.41
C GLU A 29 4.67 2.33 -9.05
N ALA A 30 5.46 2.78 -8.07
CA ALA A 30 5.31 2.37 -6.69
C ALA A 30 5.13 3.59 -5.78
N ALA A 31 4.21 3.47 -4.82
CA ALA A 31 3.93 4.53 -3.86
C ALA A 31 3.86 3.99 -2.43
N VAL A 32 4.27 4.83 -1.47
CA VAL A 32 3.99 4.63 -0.05
C VAL A 32 2.70 5.37 0.29
N SER A 33 1.74 4.67 0.87
CA SER A 33 0.43 5.24 1.21
C SER A 33 -0.22 4.49 2.38
N LEU A 34 -1.31 5.04 2.92
CA LEU A 34 -2.14 4.32 3.87
C LEU A 34 -3.19 3.51 3.12
N LEU A 35 -3.42 2.27 3.53
CA LEU A 35 -4.57 1.52 3.05
C LEU A 35 -5.85 2.08 3.68
N ALA A 36 -6.71 2.77 2.93
CA ALA A 36 -7.93 3.35 3.49
C ALA A 36 -9.15 2.43 3.36
N LYS A 37 -9.30 1.76 2.21
CA LYS A 37 -10.44 0.89 1.91
C LYS A 37 -10.05 -0.17 0.87
N ARG A 38 -10.72 -1.32 0.90
CA ARG A 38 -10.67 -2.33 -0.15
C ARG A 38 -12.08 -2.71 -0.58
N THR A 39 -12.27 -2.82 -1.88
CA THR A 39 -13.49 -3.33 -2.51
C THR A 39 -13.11 -4.35 -3.59
N GLU A 40 -14.11 -4.92 -4.25
CA GLU A 40 -13.90 -5.79 -5.41
C GLU A 40 -13.24 -5.04 -6.58
N LYS A 41 -13.59 -3.76 -6.77
CA LYS A 41 -13.14 -2.97 -7.93
C LYS A 41 -11.97 -2.05 -7.65
N PHE A 42 -11.87 -1.53 -6.43
CA PHE A 42 -10.93 -0.48 -6.07
C PHE A 42 -10.18 -0.78 -4.77
N ILE A 43 -8.94 -0.32 -4.73
CA ILE A 43 -8.14 -0.11 -3.51
C ILE A 43 -8.05 1.40 -3.30
N THR A 44 -8.56 1.88 -2.17
CA THR A 44 -8.46 3.31 -1.81
C THR A 44 -7.21 3.53 -0.98
N LEU A 45 -6.36 4.44 -1.45
CA LEU A 45 -5.10 4.83 -0.81
C LEU A 45 -5.24 6.21 -0.19
N GLY A 46 -4.81 6.38 1.07
CA GLY A 46 -4.83 7.64 1.80
C GLY A 46 -3.45 8.30 1.89
N LYS A 47 -3.37 9.57 1.50
CA LYS A 47 -2.18 10.41 1.70
C LYS A 47 -2.29 11.20 3.00
N HIS A 48 -1.18 11.29 3.72
CA HIS A 48 -1.08 12.12 4.93
C HIS A 48 -0.92 13.61 4.60
N ASN A 49 -0.21 13.95 3.52
CA ASN A 49 0.15 15.34 3.23
C ASN A 49 0.21 15.64 1.72
N PRO A 50 -0.69 16.48 1.17
CA PRO A 50 -1.93 16.93 1.80
C PRO A 50 -2.86 15.74 2.07
N LYS A 51 -3.83 15.92 2.98
CA LYS A 51 -4.82 14.88 3.28
C LYS A 51 -5.69 14.65 2.04
N ALA A 52 -5.55 13.49 1.43
CA ALA A 52 -6.27 13.12 0.21
C ALA A 52 -6.48 11.60 0.14
N GLN A 53 -7.44 11.19 -0.68
CA GLN A 53 -7.64 9.78 -1.02
C GLN A 53 -7.61 9.63 -2.54
N VAL A 54 -7.12 8.49 -3.01
CA VAL A 54 -7.12 8.12 -4.42
C VAL A 54 -7.59 6.67 -4.54
N ASP A 55 -8.50 6.43 -5.46
CA ASP A 55 -8.97 5.09 -5.80
C ASP A 55 -8.14 4.55 -6.96
N ILE A 56 -7.55 3.38 -6.76
CA ILE A 56 -6.82 2.64 -7.78
C ILE A 56 -7.63 1.41 -8.15
N LEU A 57 -7.74 1.13 -9.45
CA LEU A 57 -8.37 -0.10 -9.93
C LEU A 57 -7.64 -1.32 -9.38
N ARG A 58 -8.37 -2.25 -8.81
CA ARG A 58 -7.78 -3.43 -8.16
C ARG A 58 -6.98 -4.28 -9.15
N GLU A 59 -7.43 -4.35 -10.40
CA GLU A 59 -6.79 -5.12 -11.47
C GLU A 59 -5.43 -4.56 -11.89
N THR A 60 -5.14 -3.29 -11.61
CA THR A 60 -3.85 -2.67 -11.94
C THR A 60 -2.84 -2.79 -10.80
N ILE A 61 -3.22 -3.38 -9.66
CA ILE A 61 -2.30 -3.59 -8.53
C ILE A 61 -1.45 -4.83 -8.81
N GLY A 62 -0.15 -4.61 -9.05
CA GLY A 62 0.81 -5.70 -9.26
C GLY A 62 1.26 -6.34 -7.95
N ALA A 63 1.58 -5.51 -6.96
CA ALA A 63 2.04 -5.97 -5.64
C ALA A 63 1.66 -4.98 -4.53
N MET A 64 1.51 -5.51 -3.32
CA MET A 64 1.28 -4.69 -2.13
C MET A 64 1.97 -5.33 -0.93
N CYS A 65 2.80 -4.55 -0.24
CA CYS A 65 3.54 -4.98 0.93
C CYS A 65 3.17 -4.12 2.13
N LYS A 66 2.94 -4.74 3.29
CA LYS A 66 2.77 -4.00 4.54
C LYS A 66 4.12 -3.43 4.98
N ILE A 67 4.17 -2.13 5.30
CA ILE A 67 5.31 -1.55 6.00
C ILE A 67 5.14 -1.87 7.49
N LEU A 68 6.13 -2.55 8.06
CA LEU A 68 6.08 -2.99 9.44
C LEU A 68 6.36 -1.83 10.38
N THR A 69 5.59 -1.76 11.46
CA THR A 69 5.97 -1.00 12.64
C THR A 69 7.14 -1.67 13.35
N THR A 70 7.83 -0.93 14.22
CA THR A 70 8.90 -1.46 15.06
C THR A 70 8.43 -2.66 15.89
N ASN A 71 7.23 -2.58 16.48
CA ASN A 71 6.66 -3.67 17.27
C ASN A 71 6.45 -4.93 16.42
N GLU A 72 5.89 -4.78 15.22
CA GLU A 72 5.67 -5.92 14.33
C GLU A 72 6.97 -6.56 13.82
N LEU A 73 8.03 -5.77 13.68
CA LEU A 73 9.36 -6.27 13.31
C LEU A 73 9.96 -7.14 14.42
N PHE A 74 9.73 -6.78 15.69
CA PHE A 74 10.23 -7.50 16.85
C PHE A 74 9.23 -8.51 17.43
N GLY A 75 8.01 -8.61 16.86
CA GLY A 75 6.98 -9.55 17.28
C GLY A 75 6.29 -9.21 18.60
N VAL A 76 6.22 -7.91 18.95
CA VAL A 76 5.61 -7.38 20.19
C VAL A 76 4.21 -6.85 19.94
#